data_AF-A0A380PQM9-F1
#
_entry.id   AF-A0A380PQM9-F1
#
_cell.length_a   1.000
_cell.length_b   1.000
_cell.length_c   1.000
_cell.angle_alpha   90.00
_cell.angle_beta   90.00
_cell.angle_gamma   90.00
#
_symmetry.space_group_name_H-M   'P 1'
#
loop_
_entity.id
_entity.type
_entity.pdbx_description
1 polymer ?
#
loop_
_entity_poly.entity_id
_entity_poly.type
_entity_poly.pdbx_seq_one_letter_code
_entity_poly.pdbx_strand_id
1 'polypeptide(L)'
;MELIPSVILLVSALWVMKDAHNNQLNHPVRWGIGTAILWVIVLPIYLIKRKKLITEQKMRNGAISSLNDRSTIWGTEKDSTNLWAGGAFIFIAAFAPYAWGVWNGALPKCDSSDVDKVLTQLLPNTVFSNPAQYDYERINEVRHCNLTIDNGIHSFTVKWYSDTREEFVVKFE
;
A
#
# COMPACT_ATOMS: atom_id res chain seq x y z
N MET A 1 -9.98 -26.71 1.26
CA MET A 1 -8.89 -25.96 1.90
C MET A 1 -7.77 -25.58 0.92
N GLU A 2 -7.67 -26.19 -0.27
CA GLU A 2 -6.58 -25.90 -1.22
C GLU A 2 -6.80 -24.69 -2.13
N LEU A 3 -8.03 -24.15 -2.19
CA LEU A 3 -8.37 -23.02 -3.08
C LEU A 3 -7.86 -21.67 -2.56
N ILE A 4 -7.74 -21.50 -1.25
CA ILE A 4 -7.35 -20.23 -0.62
C ILE A 4 -5.97 -19.74 -1.11
N PRO A 5 -4.88 -20.54 -1.07
CA PRO A 5 -3.58 -20.09 -1.56
C PRO A 5 -3.60 -19.81 -3.07
N SER A 6 -4.35 -20.58 -3.85
CA SER A 6 -4.51 -20.34 -5.29
C SER A 6 -5.21 -19.02 -5.59
N VAL A 7 -6.24 -18.67 -4.81
CA VAL A 7 -6.94 -17.38 -4.93
C VAL A 7 -6.03 -16.22 -4.55
N ILE A 8 -5.26 -16.34 -3.45
CA ILE A 8 -4.31 -15.31 -3.03
C ILE A 8 -3.23 -15.08 -4.09
N LEU A 9 -2.68 -16.16 -4.66
CA LEU A 9 -1.69 -16.09 -5.74
C LEU A 9 -2.29 -15.42 -6.97
N LEU A 10 -3.50 -15.80 -7.38
CA LEU A 10 -4.19 -15.21 -8.53
C LEU A 10 -4.43 -13.71 -8.33
N VAL A 11 -4.98 -13.31 -7.18
CA VAL A 11 -5.29 -11.90 -6.88
C VAL A 11 -4.02 -11.07 -6.82
N SER A 12 -2.96 -11.56 -6.16
CA SER A 12 -1.67 -10.86 -6.10
C SER A 12 -1.00 -10.72 -7.47
N ALA A 13 -1.00 -11.77 -8.29
CA ALA A 13 -0.42 -11.72 -9.64
C ALA A 13 -1.19 -10.76 -10.57
N LEU A 14 -2.53 -10.78 -10.52
CA LEU A 14 -3.37 -9.84 -11.26
C LEU A 14 -3.16 -8.38 -10.79
N TRP A 15 -2.98 -8.17 -9.50
CA TRP A 15 -2.67 -6.85 -8.95
C TRP A 15 -1.34 -6.31 -9.49
N VAL A 16 -0.27 -7.10 -9.41
CA VAL A 16 1.05 -6.70 -9.90
C VAL A 16 1.04 -6.45 -11.41
N MET A 17 0.30 -7.26 -12.17
CA MET A 17 0.12 -7.05 -13.61
C MET A 17 -0.62 -5.73 -13.90
N LYS A 18 -1.68 -5.42 -13.15
CA LYS A 18 -2.43 -4.16 -13.28
C LYS A 18 -1.56 -2.96 -12.92
N ASP A 19 -0.75 -3.07 -11.87
CA ASP A 19 0.20 -2.04 -11.48
C ASP A 19 1.25 -1.80 -12.58
N ALA A 20 1.87 -2.86 -13.10
CA ALA A 20 2.83 -2.75 -14.20
C ALA A 20 2.22 -2.14 -15.48
N HIS A 21 0.95 -2.44 -15.76
CA HIS A 21 0.22 -1.84 -16.88
C HIS A 21 -0.02 -0.34 -16.66
N ASN A 22 -0.49 0.05 -15.47
CA ASN A 22 -0.75 1.45 -15.14
C ASN A 22 0.53 2.31 -15.15
N ASN A 23 1.67 1.71 -14.81
CA ASN A 23 2.98 2.36 -14.81
C ASN A 23 3.74 2.23 -16.16
N GLN A 24 3.06 1.79 -17.23
CA GLN A 24 3.62 1.67 -18.59
C GLN A 24 4.93 0.85 -18.68
N LEU A 25 5.10 -0.15 -17.81
CA LEU A 25 6.28 -1.00 -17.82
C LEU A 25 6.28 -1.94 -19.04
N ASN A 26 7.46 -2.21 -19.58
CA ASN A 26 7.62 -3.17 -20.67
C ASN A 26 7.15 -4.57 -20.24
N HIS A 27 6.20 -5.14 -21.00
CA HIS A 27 5.59 -6.46 -20.79
C HIS A 27 4.97 -6.69 -19.39
N PRO A 28 3.80 -6.08 -19.08
CA PRO A 28 3.11 -6.21 -17.78
C PRO A 28 2.81 -7.66 -17.36
N VAL A 29 2.55 -8.54 -18.33
CA VAL A 29 2.27 -9.97 -18.09
C VAL A 29 3.48 -10.69 -17.46
N ARG A 30 4.72 -10.31 -17.82
CA ARG A 30 5.94 -10.93 -17.27
C ARG A 30 6.08 -10.67 -15.77
N TRP A 31 5.63 -9.52 -15.29
CA TRP A 31 5.65 -9.17 -13.87
C TRP A 31 4.68 -10.05 -13.08
N GLY A 32 3.44 -10.24 -13.58
CA GLY A 32 2.48 -11.15 -12.96
C GLY A 32 2.97 -12.61 -12.90
N ILE A 33 3.57 -13.10 -13.98
CA ILE A 33 4.20 -14.44 -14.02
C ILE A 33 5.35 -14.54 -13.03
N GLY A 34 6.21 -13.53 -12.96
CA GLY A 34 7.32 -13.48 -12.01
C GLY A 34 6.85 -13.58 -10.55
N THR A 35 5.78 -12.86 -10.20
CA THR A 35 5.15 -12.96 -8.87
C THR A 35 4.61 -14.35 -8.57
N ALA A 36 3.96 -15.00 -9.54
CA ALA A 36 3.45 -16.37 -9.38
C ALA A 36 4.58 -17.37 -9.13
N ILE A 37 5.68 -17.30 -9.90
CA ILE A 37 6.85 -18.18 -9.73
C ILE A 37 7.50 -17.96 -8.36
N LEU A 38 7.63 -16.71 -7.92
CA LEU A 38 8.20 -16.38 -6.61
C LEU A 38 7.40 -17.04 -5.47
N TRP A 39 6.08 -17.04 -5.54
CA TRP A 39 5.23 -17.74 -4.57
C TRP A 39 5.45 -19.26 -4.57
N VAL A 40 5.60 -19.88 -5.74
CA VAL A 40 5.88 -21.31 -5.88
C VAL A 40 7.23 -21.69 -5.27
N ILE A 41 8.19 -20.77 -5.18
CA ILE A 41 9.49 -21.03 -4.56
C ILE A 41 9.46 -20.73 -3.05
N VAL A 42 8.93 -19.57 -2.66
CA VAL A 42 8.97 -19.10 -1.27
C VAL A 42 8.06 -19.93 -0.37
N LEU A 43 6.86 -20.30 -0.84
CA LEU A 43 5.88 -21.02 -0.04
C LEU A 43 6.38 -22.43 0.37
N PRO A 44 6.90 -23.27 -0.53
CA PRO A 44 7.43 -24.58 -0.13
C PRO A 44 8.64 -24.48 0.81
N ILE A 45 9.57 -23.55 0.56
CA ILE A 45 10.73 -23.33 1.44
C ILE A 45 10.26 -22.98 2.86
N TYR A 46 9.28 -22.07 2.96
CA TYR A 46 8.68 -21.70 4.24
C TYR A 46 8.04 -22.91 4.94
N LEU A 47 7.25 -23.72 4.21
CA LEU A 47 6.58 -24.88 4.79
C LEU A 47 7.56 -25.96 5.27
N ILE A 48 8.65 -26.21 4.52
CA ILE A 48 9.70 -27.16 4.92
C ILE A 48 10.40 -26.66 6.19
N LYS A 49 10.82 -25.40 6.21
CA LYS A 49 11.49 -24.80 7.38
C LYS A 49 10.58 -24.82 8.61
N ARG A 50 9.29 -24.50 8.44
CA ARG A 50 8.29 -24.57 9.51
C ARG A 50 8.14 -25.99 10.06
N LYS A 51 8.04 -27.01 9.20
CA LYS A 51 7.95 -28.41 9.63
C LYS A 51 9.17 -28.84 10.43
N LYS A 52 10.37 -28.45 10.02
CA LYS A 52 11.62 -28.73 10.75
C LYS A 52 11.56 -28.18 12.18
N LEU A 53 11.19 -26.90 12.34
CA LEU A 53 11.09 -26.26 13.65
C LEU A 53 10.03 -26.91 14.55
N ILE A 54 8.88 -27.30 13.99
CA ILE A 54 7.82 -28.01 14.74
C ILE A 54 8.33 -29.36 15.25
N THR A 55 9.04 -30.12 14.40
CA THR A 55 9.59 -31.43 14.76
C THR A 55 10.67 -31.29 15.84
N GLU A 56 11.59 -30.34 15.69
CA GLU A 56 12.65 -30.06 16.69
C GLU A 56 12.04 -29.68 18.05
N GLN A 57 11.01 -28.84 18.06
CA GLN A 57 10.26 -28.49 19.27
C GLN A 57 9.56 -29.71 19.90
N LYS A 58 8.94 -30.57 19.08
CA LYS A 58 8.28 -31.79 19.57
C LYS A 58 9.28 -32.76 20.21
N MET A 59 10.46 -32.94 19.61
CA MET A 59 11.53 -33.77 20.19
C MET A 59 12.07 -33.17 21.50
N ARG A 60 12.31 -31.86 21.54
CA ARG A 60 12.76 -31.15 22.74
C ARG A 60 11.75 -31.30 23.89
N ASN A 61 10.47 -31.08 23.63
CA ASN A 61 9.41 -31.21 24.64
C ASN A 61 9.23 -32.67 25.10
N GLY A 62 9.38 -33.66 24.21
CA GLY A 62 9.37 -35.08 24.57
C GLY A 62 10.54 -35.45 25.49
N ALA A 63 11.75 -34.99 25.18
CA ALA A 63 12.93 -35.19 26.01
C ALA A 63 12.79 -34.51 27.37
N ILE A 64 12.29 -33.27 27.41
CA ILE A 64 12.00 -32.55 28.66
C ILE A 64 10.92 -33.27 29.47
N SER A 65 9.86 -33.78 28.84
CA SER A 65 8.81 -34.55 29.53
C SER A 65 9.35 -35.84 30.16
N SER A 66 10.27 -36.55 29.49
CA SER A 66 10.92 -37.74 30.04
C SER A 66 11.90 -37.43 31.18
N LEU A 67 12.48 -36.22 31.20
CA LEU A 67 13.33 -35.74 32.29
C LEU A 67 12.50 -35.22 33.48
N ASN A 68 11.38 -34.55 33.22
CA ASN A 68 10.48 -34.03 34.25
C ASN A 68 9.73 -35.12 35.02
N ASP A 69 9.52 -36.30 34.43
CA ASP A 69 9.00 -37.48 35.15
C ASP A 69 9.95 -37.94 36.28
N ARG A 70 11.19 -37.43 36.30
CA ARG A 70 12.19 -37.65 37.36
C ARG A 70 12.45 -36.44 38.26
N SER A 71 11.98 -35.24 37.91
CA SER A 71 12.20 -34.03 38.70
C SER A 71 11.07 -33.03 38.50
N THR A 72 9.99 -33.16 39.26
CA THR A 72 9.08 -32.03 39.48
C THR A 72 9.83 -30.91 40.19
N ILE A 73 9.49 -29.66 39.87
CA ILE A 73 10.03 -28.37 40.37
C ILE A 73 11.14 -27.84 39.46
N TRP A 74 10.81 -27.13 38.38
CA TRP A 74 11.39 -25.83 37.98
C TRP A 74 10.51 -25.29 36.85
N GLY A 75 9.91 -24.13 37.09
CA GLY A 75 8.80 -23.58 36.29
C GLY A 75 9.15 -23.43 34.81
N THR A 76 8.32 -23.99 33.94
CA THR A 76 8.36 -23.74 32.50
C THR A 76 7.89 -22.31 32.25
N GLU A 77 8.82 -21.42 31.96
CA GLU A 77 8.53 -20.09 31.41
C GLU A 77 7.85 -20.29 30.05
N LYS A 78 6.56 -19.97 30.03
CA LYS A 78 5.69 -20.09 28.87
C LYS A 78 6.03 -18.93 27.96
N ASP A 79 6.88 -19.17 26.96
CA ASP A 79 7.24 -18.20 25.93
C ASP A 79 6.03 -17.96 25.01
N SER A 80 5.01 -17.29 25.55
CA SER A 80 3.78 -16.93 24.86
C SER A 80 4.08 -15.71 24.02
N THR A 81 4.68 -15.95 22.85
CA THR A 81 4.55 -14.99 21.76
C THR A 81 3.05 -14.79 21.53
N ASN A 82 2.54 -13.63 21.96
CA ASN A 82 1.12 -13.34 21.97
C ASN A 82 0.62 -13.40 20.52
N LEU A 83 -0.11 -14.47 20.18
CA LEU A 83 -0.71 -14.66 18.86
C LEU A 83 -1.53 -13.43 18.43
N TRP A 84 -2.12 -12.76 19.43
CA TRP A 84 -2.81 -11.48 19.26
C TRP A 84 -1.88 -10.32 18.86
N ALA A 85 -0.66 -10.24 19.41
CA ALA A 85 0.34 -9.25 19.00
C ALA A 85 0.83 -9.50 17.55
N GLY A 86 1.00 -10.77 17.17
CA GLY A 86 1.30 -11.14 15.79
C GLY A 86 0.17 -10.75 14.82
N GLY A 87 -1.08 -11.03 15.20
CA GLY A 87 -2.26 -10.62 14.44
C GLY A 87 -2.39 -9.09 14.31
N ALA A 88 -2.17 -8.35 15.40
CA ALA A 88 -2.18 -6.89 15.42
C ALA A 88 -1.10 -6.30 14.51
N PHE A 89 0.11 -6.87 14.52
CA PHE A 89 1.19 -6.43 13.64
C PHE A 89 0.84 -6.63 12.16
N ILE A 90 0.29 -7.79 11.79
CA ILE A 90 -0.15 -8.05 10.40
C ILE A 90 -1.25 -7.08 9.98
N PHE A 91 -2.22 -6.80 10.87
CA PHE A 91 -3.29 -5.84 10.61
C PHE A 91 -2.73 -4.44 10.41
N ILE A 92 -1.87 -3.97 11.31
CA ILE A 92 -1.23 -2.65 11.18
C ILE A 92 -0.42 -2.59 9.88
N ALA A 93 0.41 -3.59 9.57
CA ALA A 93 1.20 -3.60 8.34
C ALA A 93 0.33 -3.57 7.05
N ALA A 94 -0.81 -4.26 7.05
CA ALA A 94 -1.73 -4.30 5.92
C ALA A 94 -2.49 -2.98 5.72
N PHE A 95 -2.84 -2.28 6.82
CA PHE A 95 -3.70 -1.09 6.78
C PHE A 95 -2.95 0.24 6.98
N ALA A 96 -1.73 0.23 7.52
CA ALA A 96 -0.92 1.43 7.75
C ALA A 96 -0.71 2.28 6.48
N PRO A 97 -0.45 1.73 5.29
CA PRO A 97 -0.30 2.53 4.07
C PRO A 97 -1.59 3.29 3.71
N TYR A 98 -2.76 2.67 3.95
CA TYR A 98 -4.06 3.29 3.69
C TYR A 98 -4.39 4.35 4.73
N ALA A 99 -4.06 4.10 6.01
CA ALA A 99 -4.26 5.07 7.08
C ALA A 99 -3.36 6.31 6.94
N TRP A 100 -2.11 6.13 6.47
CA TRP A 100 -1.17 7.24 6.23
C TRP A 100 -1.68 8.23 5.19
N GLY A 101 -2.28 7.74 4.10
CA GLY A 101 -2.86 8.60 3.07
C GLY A 101 -4.10 9.38 3.52
N VAL A 102 -4.79 8.94 4.57
CA VAL A 102 -5.95 9.65 5.13
C VAL A 102 -5.52 10.72 6.13
N TRP A 103 -4.43 10.49 6.88
CA TRP A 103 -4.03 11.41 7.96
C TRP A 103 -3.34 12.69 7.46
N ASN A 104 -2.62 12.62 6.35
CA ASN A 104 -1.85 13.74 5.81
C ASN A 104 -2.62 14.64 4.82
N GLY A 105 -3.93 14.43 4.70
CA GLY A 105 -4.78 15.18 3.77
C GLY A 105 -4.56 14.78 2.31
N ALA A 106 -5.64 14.81 1.52
CA ALA A 106 -5.59 14.59 0.08
C ALA A 106 -5.44 15.93 -0.64
N LEU A 107 -4.64 15.99 -1.70
CA LEU A 107 -4.51 17.19 -2.52
C LEU A 107 -5.90 17.60 -3.04
N PRO A 108 -6.33 18.87 -2.90
CA PRO A 108 -7.66 19.33 -3.30
C PRO A 108 -7.93 19.07 -4.78
N LYS A 109 -9.18 18.83 -5.14
CA LYS A 109 -9.61 18.60 -6.54
C LYS A 109 -9.56 19.91 -7.32
N CYS A 110 -9.40 19.82 -8.65
CA CYS A 110 -9.38 20.99 -9.52
C CYS A 110 -10.67 21.85 -9.44
N ASP A 111 -11.81 21.22 -9.15
CA ASP A 111 -13.12 21.87 -9.01
C ASP A 111 -13.43 22.33 -7.57
N SER A 112 -12.52 22.07 -6.61
CA SER A 112 -12.81 22.40 -5.21
C SER A 112 -12.85 23.90 -4.97
N SER A 113 -13.65 24.31 -3.98
CA SER A 113 -13.75 25.70 -3.53
C SER A 113 -12.40 26.32 -3.10
N ASP A 114 -11.44 25.48 -2.69
CA ASP A 114 -10.12 25.95 -2.26
C ASP A 114 -9.26 26.34 -3.47
N VAL A 115 -9.30 25.54 -4.54
CA VAL A 115 -8.61 25.86 -5.80
C VAL A 115 -9.26 27.08 -6.47
N ASP A 116 -10.59 27.15 -6.46
CA ASP A 116 -11.35 28.29 -7.01
C ASP A 116 -10.95 29.64 -6.39
N LYS A 117 -10.77 29.68 -5.06
CA LYS A 117 -10.29 30.87 -4.35
C LYS A 117 -8.89 31.30 -4.80
N VAL A 118 -7.96 30.36 -4.91
CA VAL A 118 -6.57 30.64 -5.35
C VAL A 118 -6.57 31.09 -6.81
N LEU A 119 -7.39 30.46 -7.65
CA LEU A 119 -7.53 30.81 -9.07
C LEU A 119 -8.08 32.23 -9.24
N THR A 120 -9.11 32.59 -8.47
CA THR A 120 -9.70 33.94 -8.46
C THR A 120 -8.70 35.00 -7.98
N GLN A 121 -7.80 34.65 -7.05
CA GLN A 121 -6.71 35.54 -6.61
C GLN A 121 -5.63 35.74 -7.69
N LEU A 122 -5.29 34.68 -8.43
CA LEU A 122 -4.27 34.73 -9.49
C LEU A 122 -4.75 35.41 -10.76
N LEU A 123 -6.04 35.31 -11.09
CA LEU A 123 -6.65 35.86 -12.30
C LEU A 123 -7.81 36.81 -11.98
N PRO A 124 -7.55 37.95 -11.30
CA PRO A 124 -8.60 38.91 -10.98
C PRO A 124 -9.18 39.49 -12.28
N ASN A 125 -10.52 39.44 -12.40
CA ASN A 125 -11.32 39.94 -13.54
C ASN A 125 -11.38 39.04 -14.79
N THR A 126 -11.04 37.75 -14.69
CA THR A 126 -11.26 36.79 -15.78
C THR A 126 -12.46 35.90 -15.48
N VAL A 127 -13.25 35.57 -16.50
CA VAL A 127 -14.33 34.59 -16.36
C VAL A 127 -13.76 33.24 -16.78
N PHE A 128 -13.40 32.43 -15.79
CA PHE A 128 -13.00 31.04 -16.02
C PHE A 128 -14.19 30.10 -15.80
N SER A 129 -14.23 29.01 -16.56
CA SER A 129 -15.27 27.99 -16.42
C SER A 129 -14.72 26.58 -16.63
N ASN A 130 -15.42 25.61 -16.01
CA ASN A 130 -15.19 24.18 -16.17
C ASN A 130 -13.75 23.70 -15.81
N PRO A 131 -13.27 23.93 -14.57
CA PRO A 131 -12.01 23.34 -14.12
C PRO A 131 -12.15 21.81 -14.02
N ALA A 132 -11.50 21.08 -14.92
CA ALA A 132 -11.57 19.62 -15.01
C ALA A 132 -10.19 18.98 -14.85
N GLN A 133 -10.11 17.93 -14.02
CA GLN A 133 -8.90 17.12 -13.89
C GLN A 133 -8.79 16.15 -15.06
N TYR A 134 -7.65 16.13 -15.75
CA TYR A 134 -7.38 15.13 -16.80
C TYR A 134 -6.36 14.07 -16.36
N ASP A 135 -5.47 14.38 -15.42
CA ASP A 135 -4.47 13.44 -14.92
C ASP A 135 -4.13 13.66 -13.44
N TYR A 136 -3.61 12.62 -12.79
CA TYR A 136 -3.09 12.67 -11.43
C TYR A 136 -1.85 11.79 -11.26
N GLU A 137 -0.71 12.45 -11.13
CA GLU A 137 0.56 11.79 -10.84
C GLU A 137 0.64 11.45 -9.35
N ARG A 138 0.41 10.17 -9.00
CA ARG A 138 0.37 9.71 -7.60
C ARG A 138 1.70 9.78 -6.87
N ILE A 139 2.82 9.68 -7.59
CA ILE A 139 4.17 9.64 -6.98
C ILE A 139 4.53 11.02 -6.45
N ASN A 140 4.32 12.05 -7.25
CA ASN A 140 4.63 13.44 -6.90
C ASN A 140 3.41 14.20 -6.34
N GLU A 141 2.26 13.52 -6.23
CA GLU A 141 0.96 14.08 -5.87
C GLU A 141 0.61 15.36 -6.65
N VAL A 142 0.86 15.34 -7.96
CA VAL A 142 0.55 16.47 -8.87
C VAL A 142 -0.75 16.19 -9.59
N ARG A 143 -1.74 17.09 -9.47
CA ARG A 143 -2.95 17.06 -10.29
C ARG A 143 -2.77 17.95 -11.50
N HIS A 144 -3.05 17.41 -12.67
CA HIS A 144 -3.09 18.18 -13.90
C HIS A 144 -4.54 18.50 -14.25
N CYS A 145 -4.80 19.80 -14.41
CA CYS A 145 -6.12 20.36 -14.56
C CYS A 145 -6.17 21.23 -15.82
N ASN A 146 -7.33 21.28 -16.46
CA ASN A 146 -7.63 22.22 -17.52
C ASN A 146 -8.78 23.12 -17.08
N LEU A 147 -8.75 24.37 -17.48
CA LEU A 147 -9.85 25.31 -17.30
C LEU A 147 -10.05 26.10 -18.61
N THR A 148 -11.23 26.69 -18.77
CA THR A 148 -11.54 27.52 -19.94
C THR A 148 -11.51 29.00 -19.54
N ILE A 149 -10.63 29.81 -20.13
CA ILE A 149 -10.60 31.29 -19.98
C ILE A 149 -10.93 31.90 -21.34
N ASP A 150 -11.91 32.79 -21.44
CA ASP A 150 -12.22 33.55 -22.67
C ASP A 150 -12.32 32.66 -23.94
N ASN A 151 -12.93 31.47 -23.81
CA ASN A 151 -13.03 30.40 -24.84
C ASN A 151 -11.71 29.71 -25.25
N GLY A 152 -10.60 29.97 -24.56
CA GLY A 152 -9.34 29.23 -24.67
C GLY A 152 -9.20 28.18 -23.56
N ILE A 153 -8.65 27.01 -23.87
CA ILE A 153 -8.32 25.98 -22.87
C ILE A 153 -6.91 26.25 -22.36
N HIS A 154 -6.78 26.42 -21.05
CA HIS A 154 -5.51 26.62 -20.37
C HIS A 154 -5.26 25.49 -19.37
N SER A 155 -4.04 24.96 -19.36
CA SER A 155 -3.60 23.94 -18.41
C SER A 155 -2.96 24.56 -17.18
N PHE A 156 -3.23 23.95 -16.03
CA PHE A 156 -2.61 24.30 -14.77
C PHE A 156 -2.41 23.05 -13.92
N THR A 157 -1.48 23.15 -12.97
CA THR A 157 -1.11 22.08 -12.06
C THR A 157 -1.38 22.50 -10.63
N VAL A 158 -1.89 21.56 -9.84
CA VAL A 158 -2.04 21.70 -8.39
C VAL A 158 -1.09 20.71 -7.73
N LYS A 159 -0.24 21.21 -6.82
CA LYS A 159 0.70 20.40 -6.06
C LYS A 159 0.91 20.96 -4.66
N TRP A 160 1.42 20.16 -3.74
CA TRP A 160 1.79 20.66 -2.42
C TRP A 160 2.93 21.67 -2.51
N TYR A 161 2.85 22.71 -1.68
CA TYR A 161 3.94 23.67 -1.49
C TYR A 161 5.10 23.05 -0.71
N SER A 162 4.77 22.19 0.25
CA SER A 162 5.67 21.63 1.25
C SER A 162 5.37 20.16 1.49
N ASP A 163 6.39 19.39 1.89
CA ASP A 163 6.24 17.99 2.33
C ASP A 163 5.35 17.86 3.58
N THR A 164 5.18 18.95 4.34
CA THR A 164 4.24 19.02 5.48
C THR A 164 2.77 19.10 5.05
N ARG A 165 2.49 19.31 3.76
CA ARG A 165 1.13 19.35 3.15
C ARG A 165 0.16 20.35 3.80
N GLU A 166 0.69 21.43 4.37
CA GLU A 166 -0.11 22.49 4.99
C GLU A 166 -0.69 23.46 3.95
N GLU A 167 0.03 23.64 2.85
CA GLU A 167 -0.32 24.58 1.78
C GLU A 167 -0.12 23.94 0.41
N PHE A 168 -0.95 24.33 -0.56
CA PHE A 168 -0.84 23.90 -1.96
C PHE A 168 -0.66 25.10 -2.88
N VAL A 169 -0.03 24.87 -4.02
CA VAL A 169 0.22 25.89 -5.04
C VAL A 169 -0.44 25.51 -6.36
N VAL A 170 -0.91 26.54 -7.06
CA VAL A 170 -1.45 26.46 -8.42
C VAL A 170 -0.43 27.07 -9.37
N LYS A 171 -0.01 26.32 -10.39
CA LYS A 171 0.94 26.78 -11.41
C LYS A 171 0.37 26.58 -12.80
N PHE A 172 0.24 27.67 -13.56
CA PHE A 172 -0.08 27.63 -14.98
C PHE A 172 1.12 27.15 -15.81
N GLU A 173 0.83 26.43 -16.89
CA GLU A 173 1.83 25.99 -17.88
C GLU A 173 2.10 27.06 -18.95
#